data_AF-A0A965R8C7-F1
#
_entry.id   AF-A0A965R8C7-F1
#
_cell.length_a   1.000
_cell.length_b   1.000
_cell.length_c   1.000
_cell.angle_alpha   90.00
_cell.angle_beta   90.00
_cell.angle_gamma   90.00
#
_symmetry.space_group_name_H-M   'P 1'
#
loop_
_entity.id
_entity.type
_entity.pdbx_description
1 polymer ?
#
loop_
_entity_poly.entity_id
_entity_poly.type
_entity_poly.pdbx_seq_one_letter_code
_entity_poly.pdbx_strand_id
1 'polypeptide(L)'
;DAKFFPNEETLQSFSSETYASLAKQAEHFAPQFDKAFESMQKHNWLFHYKTTMGIKKSLEGLSRRATYLGDTQEAYDLFIAHYFYLNNCYYEFIEDMCIFAHQYRSNLLHETTSN
;
A
#
# COMPACT_ATOMS: atom_id res chain seq x y z
N ASP A 1 -0.06 10.19 -8.50
CA ASP A 1 -1.11 10.38 -9.52
C ASP A 1 -1.91 11.62 -9.16
N ALA A 2 -1.80 12.68 -9.98
CA ALA A 2 -2.46 13.95 -9.71
C ALA A 2 -4.00 13.86 -9.77
N LYS A 3 -4.55 12.81 -10.40
CA LYS A 3 -6.00 12.55 -10.44
C LYS A 3 -6.56 12.31 -9.04
N PHE A 4 -5.84 11.55 -8.21
CA PHE A 4 -6.27 11.19 -6.85
C PHE A 4 -5.58 12.04 -5.78
N PHE A 5 -4.33 12.44 -6.01
CA PHE A 5 -3.50 13.17 -5.07
C PHE A 5 -2.86 14.38 -5.79
N PRO A 6 -3.51 15.54 -5.81
CA PRO A 6 -3.07 16.70 -6.59
C PRO A 6 -1.72 17.28 -6.11
N ASN A 7 -1.29 16.97 -4.88
CA ASN A 7 -0.01 17.40 -4.32
C ASN A 7 0.50 16.39 -3.28
N GLU A 8 1.73 16.57 -2.80
CA GLU A 8 2.31 15.64 -1.84
C GLU A 8 1.58 15.60 -0.49
N GLU A 9 1.06 16.76 -0.04
CA GLU A 9 0.37 16.89 1.24
C GLU A 9 -0.89 16.03 1.27
N THR A 10 -1.67 16.02 0.19
CA THR A 10 -2.87 15.17 0.08
C THR A 10 -2.55 13.68 0.18
N LEU A 11 -1.48 13.20 -0.46
CA LEU A 11 -1.03 11.81 -0.31
C LEU A 11 -0.48 11.51 1.09
N GLN A 12 0.21 12.47 1.70
CA GLN A 12 0.75 12.32 3.05
C GLN A 12 -0.36 12.24 4.10
N SER A 13 -1.36 13.10 4.00
CA SER A 13 -2.56 13.10 4.84
C SER A 13 -3.34 11.80 4.67
N PHE A 14 -3.61 11.38 3.44
CA PHE A 14 -4.26 10.10 3.15
C PHE A 14 -3.52 8.90 3.77
N SER A 15 -2.19 8.87 3.64
CA SER A 15 -1.37 7.80 4.23
C SER A 15 -1.45 7.80 5.76
N SER A 16 -1.43 8.98 6.38
CA SER A 16 -1.51 9.14 7.83
C SER A 16 -2.89 8.77 8.38
N GLU A 17 -3.96 9.18 7.70
CA GLU A 17 -5.35 8.82 8.02
C GLU A 17 -5.58 7.31 7.87
N THR A 18 -4.97 6.68 6.86
CA THR A 18 -5.01 5.23 6.68
C THR A 18 -4.40 4.52 7.88
N TYR A 19 -3.22 4.93 8.34
CA TYR A 19 -2.62 4.36 9.55
C TYR A 19 -3.47 4.62 10.80
N ALA A 20 -4.03 5.82 10.97
CA ALA A 20 -4.90 6.13 12.09
C ALA A 20 -6.17 5.26 12.09
N SER A 21 -6.71 4.96 10.91
CA SER A 21 -7.88 4.08 10.76
C SER A 21 -7.53 2.62 11.07
N LEU A 22 -6.38 2.13 10.59
CA LEU A 22 -5.90 0.78 10.89
C LEU A 22 -5.59 0.59 12.38
N ALA A 23 -4.98 1.59 13.04
CA ALA A 23 -4.64 1.52 14.46
C ALA A 23 -5.89 1.35 15.36
N LYS A 24 -7.05 1.89 14.94
CA LYS A 24 -8.32 1.69 15.66
C LYS A 24 -8.83 0.24 15.60
N GLN A 25 -8.31 -0.55 14.66
CA GLN A 25 -8.68 -1.94 14.42
C GLN A 25 -7.56 -2.91 14.85
N ALA A 26 -6.61 -2.44 15.68
CA ALA A 26 -5.45 -3.22 16.09
C ALA A 26 -5.82 -4.51 16.85
N GLU A 27 -7.01 -4.59 17.44
CA GLU A 27 -7.51 -5.82 18.07
C GLU A 27 -7.66 -7.00 17.09
N HIS A 28 -7.78 -6.71 15.79
CA HIS A 28 -7.85 -7.71 14.73
C HIS A 28 -6.47 -8.09 14.16
N PHE A 29 -5.39 -7.45 14.63
CA PHE A 29 -4.05 -7.78 14.17
C PHE A 29 -3.60 -9.11 14.74
N ALA A 30 -2.88 -9.87 13.92
CA ALA A 30 -2.11 -10.98 14.44
C ALA A 30 -1.01 -10.43 15.37
N PRO A 31 -0.74 -11.01 16.55
CA PRO A 31 0.22 -10.45 17.51
C PRO A 31 1.62 -10.17 16.95
N GLN A 32 2.06 -10.94 15.95
CA GLN A 32 3.34 -10.74 15.28
C GLN A 32 3.38 -9.49 14.37
N PHE A 33 2.22 -8.93 14.01
CA PHE A 33 2.12 -7.79 13.11
C PHE A 33 2.29 -6.45 13.82
N ASP A 34 2.01 -6.35 15.12
CA ASP A 34 2.05 -5.09 15.88
C ASP A 34 3.37 -4.33 15.71
N LYS A 35 4.50 -5.02 15.90
CA LYS A 35 5.84 -4.42 15.74
C LYS A 35 6.11 -3.96 14.30
N ALA A 36 5.60 -4.70 13.32
CA ALA A 36 5.74 -4.31 11.92
C ALA A 36 4.89 -3.06 11.64
N PHE A 37 3.67 -3.03 12.14
CA PHE A 37 2.74 -1.90 12.00
C PHE A 37 3.28 -0.62 12.65
N GLU A 38 3.82 -0.70 13.87
CA GLU A 38 4.48 0.43 14.54
C GLU A 38 5.60 1.01 13.66
N SER A 39 6.45 0.15 13.08
CA SER A 39 7.52 0.59 12.17
C SER A 39 6.97 1.18 10.88
N MET A 40 5.91 0.60 10.31
CA MET A 40 5.24 1.11 9.11
C MET A 40 4.71 2.52 9.34
N GLN A 41 4.02 2.74 10.46
CA GLN A 41 3.44 4.02 10.83
C GLN A 41 4.53 5.05 11.14
N LYS A 42 5.51 4.70 11.99
CA LYS A 42 6.61 5.60 12.40
C LYS A 42 7.39 6.15 11.20
N HIS A 43 7.61 5.32 10.20
CA HIS A 43 8.39 5.67 9.01
C HIS A 43 7.53 5.95 7.79
N ASN A 44 6.20 6.05 7.96
CA ASN A 44 5.20 6.29 6.92
C ASN A 44 5.48 5.54 5.60
N TRP A 45 5.57 4.21 5.67
CA TRP A 45 5.95 3.41 4.50
C TRP A 45 5.02 3.65 3.30
N LEU A 46 3.70 3.70 3.52
CA LEU A 46 2.69 3.98 2.49
C LEU A 46 2.99 5.25 1.68
N PHE A 47 3.34 6.35 2.34
CA PHE A 47 3.70 7.60 1.65
C PHE A 47 4.95 7.45 0.79
N HIS A 48 5.96 6.72 1.28
CA HIS A 48 7.24 6.60 0.61
C HIS A 48 7.23 5.64 -0.58
N TYR A 49 6.21 4.78 -0.73
CA TYR A 49 6.04 3.89 -1.89
C TYR A 49 5.94 4.65 -3.22
N LYS A 50 5.62 5.95 -3.21
CA LYS A 50 5.62 6.81 -4.41
C LYS A 50 6.99 6.96 -5.10
N THR A 51 8.08 6.60 -4.41
CA THR A 51 9.45 6.76 -4.91
C THR A 51 10.10 5.42 -5.21
N THR A 52 10.96 5.35 -6.22
CA THR A 52 11.73 4.14 -6.55
C THR A 52 12.58 3.67 -5.36
N MET A 53 13.19 4.59 -4.62
CA MET A 53 13.93 4.27 -3.40
C MET A 53 13.02 3.70 -2.29
N GLY A 54 11.79 4.18 -2.19
CA GLY A 54 10.79 3.61 -1.29
C GLY A 54 10.41 2.19 -1.68
N ILE A 55 10.24 1.91 -2.97
CA ILE A 55 10.01 0.56 -3.48
C ILE A 55 11.21 -0.35 -3.16
N LYS A 56 12.46 0.13 -3.35
CA LYS A 56 13.66 -0.63 -2.96
C LYS A 56 13.62 -1.07 -1.50
N LYS A 57 13.38 -0.11 -0.59
CA LYS A 57 13.25 -0.40 0.86
C LYS A 57 12.10 -1.34 1.18
N SER A 58 11.04 -1.32 0.38
CA SER A 58 9.88 -2.20 0.53
C SER A 58 10.23 -3.64 0.17
N LEU A 59 10.99 -3.84 -0.91
CA LEU A 59 11.53 -5.14 -1.30
C LEU A 59 12.47 -5.67 -0.20
N GLU A 60 13.39 -4.85 0.29
CA GLU A 60 14.28 -5.23 1.42
C GLU A 60 13.48 -5.58 2.69
N GLY A 61 12.41 -4.84 2.97
CA GLY A 61 11.51 -5.14 4.08
C GLY A 61 10.75 -6.46 3.87
N LEU A 62 10.38 -6.77 2.63
CA LEU A 62 9.72 -8.02 2.24
C LEU A 62 10.67 -9.21 2.42
N SER A 63 11.92 -9.15 1.96
CA SER A 63 12.87 -10.27 2.11
C SER A 63 13.19 -10.60 3.57
N ARG A 64 13.16 -9.61 4.46
CA ARG A 64 13.27 -9.86 5.92
C ARG A 64 12.11 -10.68 6.49
N ARG A 65 10.91 -10.54 5.91
CA ARG A 65 9.72 -11.31 6.32
C ARG A 65 9.55 -12.62 5.55
N ALA A 66 10.04 -12.66 4.32
CA ALA A 66 10.01 -13.79 3.40
C ALA A 66 11.45 -14.21 3.08
N THR A 67 12.11 -14.82 4.05
CA THR A 67 13.57 -15.10 4.03
C THR A 67 14.00 -16.00 2.87
N TYR A 68 13.07 -16.75 2.26
CA TYR A 68 13.32 -17.56 1.07
C TYR A 68 13.64 -16.74 -0.20
N LEU A 69 13.32 -15.45 -0.22
CA LEU A 69 13.57 -14.57 -1.38
C LEU A 69 15.05 -14.19 -1.54
N GLY A 70 15.85 -14.23 -0.47
CA GLY A 70 17.26 -13.84 -0.53
C GLY A 70 17.49 -12.34 -0.78
N ASP A 71 18.51 -12.01 -1.58
CA ASP A 71 18.83 -10.64 -1.97
C ASP A 71 17.77 -10.07 -2.93
N THR A 72 17.41 -8.80 -2.72
CA THR A 72 16.37 -8.08 -3.45
C THR A 72 16.90 -7.20 -4.57
N GLN A 73 18.23 -7.11 -4.75
CA GLN A 73 18.84 -6.24 -5.74
C GLN A 73 18.38 -6.59 -7.16
N GLU A 74 18.36 -7.87 -7.52
CA GLU A 74 17.88 -8.32 -8.84
C GLU A 74 16.40 -7.94 -9.06
N ALA A 75 15.54 -8.14 -8.06
CA ALA A 75 14.14 -7.74 -8.13
C ALA A 75 13.96 -6.23 -8.32
N TYR A 76 14.80 -5.43 -7.66
CA TYR A 76 14.81 -3.98 -7.81
C TYR A 76 15.29 -3.55 -9.21
N ASP A 77 16.33 -4.20 -9.74
CA ASP A 77 16.86 -3.90 -11.07
C ASP A 77 15.83 -4.24 -12.16
N LEU A 78 15.12 -5.36 -12.04
CA LEU A 78 13.98 -5.71 -12.89
C LEU A 78 12.85 -4.69 -12.79
N PHE A 79 12.50 -4.24 -11.58
CA PHE A 79 11.50 -3.19 -11.39
C PHE A 79 11.88 -1.89 -12.13
N ILE A 80 13.14 -1.47 -12.03
CA ILE A 80 13.63 -0.27 -12.72
C ILE A 80 13.62 -0.46 -14.23
N ALA A 81 14.08 -1.60 -14.73
CA ALA A 81 14.10 -1.92 -16.16
C ALA A 81 12.70 -1.89 -16.80
N HIS A 82 11.67 -2.22 -16.02
CA HIS A 82 10.27 -2.27 -16.47
C HIS A 82 9.37 -1.16 -15.88
N TYR A 83 9.96 -0.12 -15.27
CA TYR A 83 9.20 0.88 -14.52
C TYR A 83 8.09 1.54 -15.36
N PHE A 84 8.40 1.97 -16.58
CA PHE A 84 7.42 2.63 -17.46
C PHE A 84 6.28 1.70 -17.87
N TYR A 85 6.57 0.43 -18.12
CA TYR A 85 5.56 -0.57 -18.43
C TYR A 85 4.61 -0.76 -17.24
N LEU A 86 5.16 -0.99 -16.04
CA LEU A 86 4.37 -1.14 -14.81
C LEU A 86 3.54 0.13 -14.49
N ASN A 87 4.11 1.31 -14.73
CA ASN A 87 3.42 2.57 -14.57
C ASN A 87 2.22 2.70 -15.54
N ASN A 88 2.35 2.24 -16.78
CA ASN A 88 1.22 2.21 -17.71
C ASN A 88 0.15 1.21 -17.25
N CYS A 89 0.54 0.02 -16.79
CA CYS A 89 -0.42 -0.94 -16.21
C CYS A 89 -1.18 -0.34 -15.02
N TYR A 90 -0.53 0.47 -14.18
CA TYR A 90 -1.21 1.20 -13.11
C TYR A 90 -2.29 2.14 -13.67
N TYR A 91 -1.97 2.95 -14.69
CA TYR A 91 -2.92 3.89 -15.28
C TYR A 91 -4.09 3.20 -15.98
N GLU A 92 -3.86 2.03 -16.58
CA GLU A 92 -4.91 1.21 -17.20
C GLU A 92 -5.84 0.56 -16.14
N PHE A 93 -5.34 0.29 -14.93
CA PHE A 93 -6.06 -0.51 -13.93
C PHE A 93 -6.71 0.30 -12.79
N ILE A 94 -6.14 1.44 -12.41
CA ILE A 94 -6.48 2.10 -11.14
C ILE A 94 -7.95 2.55 -11.06
N GLU A 95 -8.55 2.98 -12.17
CA GLU A 95 -9.94 3.42 -12.20
C GLU A 95 -10.91 2.28 -11.92
N ASP A 96 -10.70 1.13 -12.59
CA ASP A 96 -11.49 -0.07 -12.40
C ASP A 96 -11.38 -0.59 -10.96
N MET A 97 -10.18 -0.52 -10.37
CA MET A 97 -9.96 -0.89 -8.98
C MET A 97 -10.76 -0.01 -8.02
N CYS A 98 -10.75 1.31 -8.21
CA CYS A 98 -11.54 2.24 -7.40
C CYS A 98 -13.04 1.95 -7.53
N ILE A 99 -13.55 1.75 -8.74
CA ILE A 99 -14.96 1.40 -8.99
C ILE A 99 -15.33 0.13 -8.24
N PHE A 100 -14.52 -0.93 -8.39
CA PHE A 100 -14.72 -2.20 -7.72
C PHE A 100 -14.75 -2.04 -6.19
N ALA A 101 -13.76 -1.33 -5.61
CA ALA A 101 -13.67 -1.14 -4.16
C ALA A 101 -14.89 -0.40 -3.59
N HIS A 102 -15.40 0.62 -4.29
CA HIS A 102 -16.60 1.35 -3.90
C HIS A 102 -17.85 0.47 -3.95
N GLN A 103 -18.02 -0.31 -5.02
CA GLN A 103 -19.15 -1.23 -5.17
C GLN A 103 -19.12 -2.33 -4.10
N TYR A 104 -17.94 -2.94 -3.89
CA TYR A 104 -17.75 -3.98 -2.87
C TYR A 104 -18.12 -3.48 -1.48
N ARG A 105 -17.65 -2.27 -1.10
CA ARG A 105 -18.03 -1.65 0.17
C ARG A 105 -19.53 -1.41 0.28
N SER A 106 -20.18 -0.92 -0.78
CA SER A 106 -21.63 -0.68 -0.78
C SER A 106 -22.40 -1.97 -0.53
N ASN A 107 -22.00 -3.06 -1.19
CA ASN A 107 -22.66 -4.36 -1.07
C ASN A 107 -22.54 -4.93 0.37
N LEU A 108 -21.35 -4.85 0.98
CA LEU A 108 -21.15 -5.25 2.38
C LEU A 108 -22.10 -4.51 3.35
N LEU A 109 -22.33 -3.22 3.13
CA LEU A 109 -23.21 -2.42 3.98
C LEU A 109 -24.70 -2.78 3.80
N HIS A 110 -25.11 -3.12 2.57
CA HIS A 110 -26.49 -3.56 2.29
C HIS A 110 -26.80 -4.95 2.87
N GLU A 111 -25.83 -5.87 2.87
CA GLU A 111 -25.97 -7.18 3.51
C GLU A 111 -26.11 -7.07 5.03
N THR A 112 -25.41 -6.13 5.68
CA THR A 112 -25.51 -5.91 7.13
C THR A 112 -26.79 -5.19 7.58
N THR A 113 -27.52 -4.53 6.68
CA THR A 113 -28.76 -3.79 7.02
C THR A 113 -30.04 -4.57 6.74
N SER A 114 -29.94 -5.76 6.14
CA SER A 114 -31.09 -6.63 5.81
C SER A 114 -31.27 -7.82 6.76
N ASN A 115 -30.58 -7.82 7.91
CA ASN A 115 -30.72 -8.81 8.99
C ASN A 115 -31.21 -8.16 10.28
#